data_AF-A0A6J8DVM5-F1
#
_entry.id   AF-A0A6J8DVM5-F1
#
_cell.length_a   1.000
_cell.length_b   1.000
_cell.length_c   1.000
_cell.angle_alpha   90.00
_cell.angle_beta   90.00
_cell.angle_gamma   90.00
#
_symmetry.space_group_name_H-M   'P 1'
#
loop_
_entity.id
_entity.type
_entity.pdbx_description
1 polymer ?
#
loop_
_entity_poly.entity_id
_entity_poly.type
_entity_poly.pdbx_seq_one_letter_code
_entity_poly.pdbx_strand_id
1 'polypeptide(L)'
;MSAASSNGPNVKSENRVVTAMSIIFMSRLPTMNALQRNLGIILYNNHLQKDAFHILSKIGITTSYSTMNKDLHRIKDFADQAVQRMKKSLEENGCQNTAEPNDHSYTKLENDTPTSMNDHSYFKNTPECVDKPHDNLSPAYRFNLDNLDFHLKVRDITQDHQNMLKHYVQLMAVKDRVNCEHLPDTLQIGNLVDVANNEFLPNADDISGLREDIIKLTATLLVNHLKYFKVFEGTIVQHPQHTFSKEMKEKSCVVPLGILPLNENKTSEMIDVLKYLHKFVPGHREEEEIMNEEIRDDTSAGMRTIPCGGDQLSVERLKSAHSARFDGDTPEERLEGVIAMVEDFHEKMNVLQVIMDKFYATSSAREQGTLYQLRNVINRRNVVKTVSQDYHADSSFIDLVTDCHVITAAMEHFNLEEVNSTSDRIPADIETADVPT
;
A
#
# COMPACT_ATOMS: atom_id res chain seq x y z
N MET A 1 -27.45 -5.50 44.26
CA MET A 1 -28.03 -6.34 43.19
C MET A 1 -27.04 -6.37 42.04
N SER A 2 -26.57 -7.57 41.72
CA SER A 2 -25.48 -7.86 40.77
C SER A 2 -25.90 -7.52 39.34
N ALA A 3 -25.20 -6.58 38.71
CA ALA A 3 -25.28 -6.36 37.27
C ALA A 3 -24.56 -7.52 36.57
N ALA A 4 -25.35 -8.37 35.90
CA ALA A 4 -24.83 -9.44 35.06
C ALA A 4 -24.10 -8.83 33.87
N SER A 5 -22.79 -9.09 33.75
CA SER A 5 -22.05 -8.84 32.52
C SER A 5 -22.56 -9.81 31.45
N SER A 6 -23.19 -9.29 30.41
CA SER A 6 -23.43 -10.03 29.17
C SER A 6 -22.08 -10.34 28.52
N ASN A 7 -21.55 -11.54 28.78
CA ASN A 7 -20.43 -12.08 28.03
C ASN A 7 -20.88 -12.24 26.58
N GLY A 8 -20.28 -11.48 25.67
CA GLY A 8 -20.36 -11.78 24.24
C GLY A 8 -19.87 -13.20 23.96
N PRO A 9 -20.23 -13.78 22.81
CA PRO A 9 -19.85 -15.15 22.47
C PRO A 9 -18.33 -15.34 22.64
N ASN A 10 -17.95 -16.37 23.40
CA ASN A 10 -16.56 -16.69 23.66
C ASN A 10 -15.94 -17.25 22.37
N VAL A 11 -15.31 -16.37 21.59
CA VAL A 11 -14.68 -16.66 20.29
C VAL A 11 -13.77 -17.90 20.34
N LYS A 12 -13.15 -18.20 21.49
CA LYS A 12 -12.31 -19.39 21.67
C LYS A 12 -13.12 -20.70 21.70
N SER A 13 -14.34 -20.70 22.24
CA SER A 13 -15.19 -21.89 22.22
C SER A 13 -15.75 -22.15 20.83
N GLU A 14 -16.11 -21.09 20.10
CA GLU A 14 -16.63 -21.18 18.73
C GLU A 14 -15.59 -21.78 17.78
N ASN A 15 -14.34 -21.32 17.83
CA ASN A 15 -13.26 -21.86 16.98
C ASN A 15 -13.01 -23.36 17.22
N ARG A 16 -13.14 -23.83 18.48
CA ARG A 16 -13.00 -25.25 18.82
C ARG A 16 -14.14 -26.09 18.24
N VAL A 17 -15.37 -25.60 18.35
CA VAL A 17 -16.56 -26.25 17.78
C VAL A 17 -16.44 -26.33 16.26
N VAL A 18 -16.07 -25.22 15.60
CA VAL A 18 -15.88 -25.20 14.14
C VAL A 18 -14.78 -26.16 13.69
N THR A 19 -13.66 -26.24 14.42
CA THR A 19 -12.59 -27.19 14.13
C THR A 19 -13.05 -28.65 14.30
N ALA A 20 -13.76 -28.96 15.40
CA ALA A 20 -14.32 -30.30 15.62
C ALA A 20 -15.33 -30.69 14.54
N MET A 21 -16.20 -29.75 14.13
CA MET A 21 -17.14 -29.94 13.03
C MET A 21 -16.40 -30.17 11.70
N SER A 22 -15.28 -29.50 11.46
CA SER A 22 -14.50 -29.71 10.23
C SER A 22 -13.92 -31.11 10.11
N ILE A 23 -13.50 -31.69 11.23
CA ILE A 23 -13.04 -33.08 11.32
C ILE A 23 -14.18 -34.04 10.98
N ILE A 24 -15.35 -33.83 11.58
CA ILE A 24 -16.52 -34.70 11.40
C ILE A 24 -17.08 -34.62 9.97
N PHE A 25 -17.05 -33.43 9.35
CA PHE A 25 -17.69 -33.16 8.06
C PHE A 25 -16.72 -33.01 6.87
N MET A 26 -15.46 -33.45 7.02
CA MET A 26 -14.32 -33.37 6.09
C MET A 26 -14.63 -33.48 4.58
N SER A 27 -15.65 -34.25 4.19
CA SER A 27 -16.02 -34.49 2.78
C SER A 27 -17.43 -34.05 2.40
N ARG A 28 -18.22 -33.52 3.34
CA ARG A 28 -19.65 -33.21 3.16
C ARG A 28 -19.95 -31.71 3.02
N LEU A 29 -19.07 -30.85 3.54
CA LEU A 29 -19.27 -29.40 3.54
C LEU A 29 -18.04 -28.69 2.93
N PRO A 30 -18.18 -27.95 1.81
CA PRO A 30 -17.08 -27.22 1.19
C PRO A 30 -16.35 -26.25 2.13
N THR A 31 -17.09 -25.59 3.03
CA THR A 31 -16.54 -24.67 4.03
C THR A 31 -15.62 -25.35 5.05
N MET A 32 -15.93 -26.59 5.44
CA MET A 32 -15.11 -27.37 6.35
C MET A 32 -13.81 -27.86 5.68
N ASN A 33 -13.89 -28.22 4.39
CA ASN A 33 -12.71 -28.55 3.58
C ASN A 33 -11.76 -27.35 3.44
N ALA A 34 -12.30 -26.14 3.26
CA ALA A 34 -11.49 -24.92 3.24
C ALA A 34 -10.72 -24.70 4.55
N LEU A 35 -11.34 -24.96 5.72
CA LEU A 35 -10.65 -24.87 7.00
C LEU A 35 -9.47 -25.86 7.11
N GLN A 36 -9.65 -27.10 6.67
CA GLN A 36 -8.59 -28.12 6.66
C GLN A 36 -7.42 -27.74 5.75
N ARG A 37 -7.70 -27.11 4.60
CA ARG A 37 -6.66 -26.58 3.71
C ARG A 37 -5.89 -25.45 4.39
N ASN A 38 -6.59 -24.51 5.03
CA ASN A 38 -5.96 -23.40 5.77
C ASN A 38 -5.08 -23.93 6.91
N LEU A 39 -5.58 -24.87 7.71
CA LEU A 39 -4.80 -25.52 8.77
C LEU A 39 -3.59 -26.26 8.20
N GLY A 40 -3.74 -26.93 7.05
CA GLY A 40 -2.65 -27.57 6.35
C GLY A 40 -1.55 -26.61 5.93
N ILE A 41 -1.91 -25.47 5.33
CA ILE A 41 -0.95 -24.43 4.93
C ILE A 41 -0.25 -23.83 6.15
N ILE A 42 -0.98 -23.53 7.23
CA ILE A 42 -0.40 -23.00 8.47
C ILE A 42 0.62 -23.98 9.04
N LEU A 43 0.26 -25.27 9.15
CA LEU A 43 1.15 -26.28 9.71
C LEU A 43 2.38 -26.53 8.83
N TYR A 44 2.21 -26.45 7.50
CA TYR A 44 3.32 -26.54 6.56
C TYR A 44 4.32 -25.41 6.74
N ASN A 45 3.82 -24.18 6.87
CA ASN A 45 4.64 -23.00 7.12
C ASN A 45 5.31 -23.05 8.51
N ASN A 46 4.76 -23.83 9.45
CA ASN A 46 5.40 -24.14 10.74
C ASN A 46 6.29 -25.40 10.68
N HIS A 47 6.74 -25.79 9.49
CA HIS A 47 7.67 -26.89 9.25
C HIS A 47 7.18 -28.27 9.71
N LEU A 48 5.86 -28.50 9.69
CA LEU A 48 5.33 -29.82 9.99
C LEU A 48 5.83 -30.84 8.95
N GLN A 49 6.44 -31.92 9.43
CA GLN A 49 6.99 -32.97 8.56
C GLN A 49 5.89 -33.72 7.80
N LYS A 50 6.26 -34.24 6.62
CA LYS A 50 5.36 -35.00 5.72
C LYS A 50 4.66 -36.18 6.43
N ASP A 51 5.35 -36.87 7.32
CA ASP A 51 4.79 -38.00 8.07
C ASP A 51 3.70 -37.55 9.05
N ALA A 52 3.87 -36.40 9.68
CA ALA A 52 2.85 -35.82 10.54
C ALA A 52 1.62 -35.36 9.73
N PHE A 53 1.79 -34.83 8.52
CA PHE A 53 0.67 -34.58 7.60
C PHE A 53 -0.12 -35.85 7.25
N HIS A 54 0.57 -36.97 7.09
CA HIS A 54 -0.08 -38.26 6.83
C HIS A 54 -0.93 -38.73 8.03
N ILE A 55 -0.51 -38.44 9.26
CA ILE A 55 -1.31 -38.72 10.46
C ILE A 55 -2.50 -37.75 10.57
N LEU A 56 -2.25 -36.44 10.45
CA LEU A 56 -3.28 -35.41 10.62
C LEU A 56 -4.38 -35.46 9.57
N SER A 57 -4.04 -35.83 8.33
CA SER A 57 -5.03 -36.01 7.27
C SER A 57 -5.93 -37.23 7.48
N LYS A 58 -5.42 -38.31 8.09
CA LYS A 58 -6.24 -39.48 8.45
C LYS A 58 -7.30 -39.17 9.51
N ILE A 59 -7.00 -38.25 10.42
CA ILE A 59 -7.93 -37.80 11.47
C ILE A 59 -8.71 -36.55 11.06
N GLY A 60 -8.65 -36.14 9.79
CA GLY A 60 -9.43 -35.04 9.25
C GLY A 60 -9.11 -33.65 9.79
N ILE A 61 -7.88 -33.41 10.27
CA ILE A 61 -7.45 -32.08 10.70
C ILE A 61 -6.92 -31.26 9.53
N THR A 62 -6.21 -31.90 8.61
CA THR A 62 -5.64 -31.26 7.41
C THR A 62 -6.04 -32.04 6.15
N THR A 63 -5.82 -31.43 4.99
CA THR A 63 -5.76 -32.20 3.74
C THR A 63 -4.46 -33.03 3.68
N SER A 64 -4.38 -33.96 2.72
CA SER A 64 -3.15 -34.72 2.48
C SER A 64 -2.01 -33.80 2.07
N TYR A 65 -0.76 -34.18 2.36
CA TYR A 65 0.43 -33.43 1.95
C TYR A 65 0.45 -33.15 0.43
N SER A 66 0.03 -34.13 -0.38
CA SER A 66 -0.07 -33.96 -1.84
C SER A 66 -1.12 -32.93 -2.26
N THR A 67 -2.28 -32.90 -1.58
CA THR A 67 -3.35 -31.93 -1.84
C THR A 67 -2.92 -30.53 -1.41
N MET A 68 -2.29 -30.43 -0.24
CA MET A 68 -1.73 -29.18 0.27
C MET A 68 -0.65 -28.62 -0.66
N ASN A 69 0.28 -29.44 -1.17
CA ASN A 69 1.26 -28.98 -2.17
C ASN A 69 0.57 -28.49 -3.44
N LYS A 70 -0.47 -29.18 -3.92
CA LYS A 70 -1.27 -28.71 -5.07
C LYS A 70 -1.96 -27.38 -4.76
N ASP A 71 -2.49 -27.20 -3.56
CA ASP A 71 -3.10 -25.93 -3.13
C ASP A 71 -2.06 -24.80 -3.08
N LEU A 72 -0.84 -25.05 -2.60
CA LEU A 72 0.27 -24.08 -2.62
C LEU A 72 0.65 -23.68 -4.05
N HIS A 73 0.79 -24.66 -4.95
CA HIS A 73 1.02 -24.38 -6.38
C HIS A 73 -0.13 -23.56 -6.97
N ARG A 74 -1.38 -23.94 -6.68
CA ARG A 74 -2.57 -23.20 -7.15
C ARG A 74 -2.60 -21.76 -6.64
N ILE A 75 -2.18 -21.50 -5.40
CA ILE A 75 -2.10 -20.13 -4.85
C ILE A 75 -1.07 -19.31 -5.63
N LYS A 76 0.11 -19.88 -5.91
CA LYS A 76 1.12 -19.24 -6.74
C LYS A 76 0.59 -18.97 -8.15
N ASP A 77 0.03 -19.99 -8.79
CA ASP A 77 -0.51 -19.88 -10.15
C ASP A 77 -1.64 -18.84 -10.21
N PHE A 78 -2.46 -18.72 -9.16
CA PHE A 78 -3.51 -17.71 -9.09
C PHE A 78 -2.95 -16.28 -9.06
N ALA A 79 -1.90 -16.05 -8.26
CA ALA A 79 -1.23 -14.75 -8.20
C ALA A 79 -0.58 -14.39 -9.54
N ASP A 80 0.18 -15.32 -10.12
CA ASP A 80 0.80 -15.14 -11.43
C ASP A 80 -0.29 -14.87 -12.50
N GLN A 81 -1.38 -15.65 -12.53
CA GLN A 81 -2.51 -15.45 -13.45
C GLN A 81 -3.24 -14.11 -13.26
N ALA A 82 -3.27 -13.56 -12.05
CA ALA A 82 -3.88 -12.26 -11.81
C ALA A 82 -3.05 -11.14 -12.47
N VAL A 83 -1.73 -11.19 -12.34
CA VAL A 83 -0.84 -10.21 -12.99
C VAL A 83 -0.77 -10.44 -14.50
N GLN A 84 -0.81 -11.68 -14.97
CA GLN A 84 -0.92 -11.99 -16.40
C GLN A 84 -2.21 -11.42 -17.02
N ARG A 85 -3.31 -11.39 -16.28
CA ARG A 85 -4.55 -10.70 -16.72
C ARG A 85 -4.36 -9.19 -16.80
N MET A 86 -3.65 -8.58 -15.86
CA MET A 86 -3.31 -7.15 -15.93
C MET A 86 -2.41 -6.85 -17.14
N LYS A 87 -1.36 -7.65 -17.36
CA LYS A 87 -0.50 -7.61 -18.55
C LYS A 87 -1.32 -7.63 -19.84
N LYS A 88 -2.16 -8.66 -20.01
CA LYS A 88 -2.99 -8.83 -21.21
C LYS A 88 -3.92 -7.64 -21.44
N SER A 89 -4.55 -7.16 -20.38
CA SER A 89 -5.46 -6.02 -20.46
C SER A 89 -4.74 -4.74 -20.89
N LEU A 90 -3.49 -4.56 -20.46
CA LEU A 90 -2.63 -3.45 -20.86
C LEU A 90 -2.12 -3.59 -22.31
N GLU A 91 -1.89 -4.81 -22.80
CA GLU A 91 -1.58 -5.07 -24.21
C GLU A 91 -2.76 -4.72 -25.12
N GLU A 92 -3.98 -5.03 -24.69
CA GLU A 92 -5.22 -4.73 -25.41
C GLU A 92 -5.51 -3.22 -25.55
N ASN A 93 -5.00 -2.37 -24.64
CA ASN A 93 -5.11 -0.91 -24.73
C ASN A 93 -4.51 -0.36 -26.03
N GLY A 94 -3.34 -0.88 -26.44
CA GLY A 94 -2.63 -0.44 -27.65
C GLY A 94 -3.38 -0.71 -28.96
N CYS A 95 -4.27 -1.71 -28.97
CA CYS A 95 -5.10 -2.03 -30.13
C CYS A 95 -6.27 -1.06 -30.35
N GLN A 96 -6.63 -0.26 -29.33
CA GLN A 96 -7.79 0.64 -29.39
C GLN A 96 -7.45 2.10 -29.74
N ASN A 97 -6.17 2.49 -29.68
CA ASN A 97 -5.69 3.87 -29.89
C ASN A 97 -5.56 4.27 -31.39
N THR A 98 -6.33 3.67 -32.31
CA THR A 98 -6.37 4.09 -33.73
C THR A 98 -7.43 5.17 -34.03
N ALA A 99 -8.09 5.72 -33.02
CA ALA A 99 -9.04 6.82 -33.19
C ALA A 99 -8.37 8.19 -32.95
N GLU A 100 -8.55 9.11 -33.90
CA GLU A 100 -8.05 10.49 -33.91
C GLU A 100 -8.31 11.24 -32.59
N PRO A 101 -7.46 12.24 -32.25
CA PRO A 101 -7.59 12.99 -31.00
C PRO A 101 -8.86 13.85 -31.03
N ASN A 102 -9.90 13.41 -30.32
CA ASN A 102 -11.08 14.22 -30.07
C ASN A 102 -10.76 15.28 -29.01
N ASP A 103 -10.75 16.52 -29.47
CA ASP A 103 -10.72 17.75 -28.67
C ASP A 103 -12.01 17.85 -27.82
N HIS A 104 -11.93 17.49 -26.54
CA HIS A 104 -13.05 17.64 -25.61
C HIS A 104 -12.65 18.43 -24.36
N SER A 105 -13.07 19.69 -24.41
CA SER A 105 -13.11 20.67 -23.32
C SER A 105 -13.73 20.12 -22.02
N TYR A 106 -13.08 20.42 -20.91
CA TYR A 106 -13.51 20.13 -19.55
C TYR A 106 -14.93 20.62 -19.24
N THR A 107 -15.83 19.71 -18.88
CA THR A 107 -17.09 20.03 -18.19
C THR A 107 -17.14 19.33 -16.84
N LYS A 108 -17.29 20.12 -15.77
CA LYS A 108 -17.58 19.68 -14.40
C LYS A 108 -18.93 18.95 -14.37
N LEU A 109 -18.99 17.80 -13.70
CA LEU A 109 -20.25 17.24 -13.21
C LEU A 109 -20.22 17.15 -11.69
N GLU A 110 -21.31 17.64 -11.10
CA GLU A 110 -21.63 17.70 -9.69
C GLU A 110 -22.34 16.44 -9.21
N ASN A 111 -22.28 16.27 -7.88
CA ASN A 111 -23.06 15.41 -7.01
C ASN A 111 -22.62 13.95 -6.89
N ASP A 112 -22.19 13.56 -5.68
CA ASP A 112 -22.86 12.49 -4.93
C ASP A 112 -22.37 12.36 -3.47
N THR A 113 -23.28 11.79 -2.67
CA THR A 113 -23.46 11.84 -1.21
C THR A 113 -22.45 11.02 -0.38
N PRO A 114 -22.26 11.34 0.92
CA PRO A 114 -21.24 10.72 1.77
C PRO A 114 -21.70 9.38 2.35
N THR A 115 -20.84 8.36 2.33
CA THR A 115 -21.02 7.14 3.14
C THR A 115 -19.77 6.87 3.98
N SER A 116 -20.05 6.66 5.27
CA SER A 116 -19.16 6.42 6.41
C SER A 116 -18.09 5.34 6.19
N MET A 117 -16.84 5.67 6.56
CA MET A 117 -15.72 4.73 6.65
C MET A 117 -15.50 4.30 8.11
N ASN A 118 -15.71 3.01 8.36
CA ASN A 118 -15.09 2.29 9.46
C ASN A 118 -14.88 0.85 8.99
N ASP A 119 -13.64 0.42 8.78
CA ASP A 119 -13.17 -0.84 9.38
C ASP A 119 -11.70 -1.14 9.12
N HIS A 120 -10.99 -1.39 10.22
CA HIS A 120 -9.72 -2.09 10.26
C HIS A 120 -9.95 -3.58 10.00
N SER A 121 -9.79 -4.04 8.75
CA SER A 121 -9.66 -5.47 8.45
C SER A 121 -8.66 -5.74 7.33
N TYR A 122 -7.40 -5.90 7.73
CA TYR A 122 -6.27 -6.10 6.80
C TYR A 122 -6.24 -7.45 6.07
N PHE A 123 -7.16 -8.40 6.28
CA PHE A 123 -7.08 -9.71 5.62
C PHE A 123 -8.41 -10.42 5.34
N LYS A 124 -9.53 -9.70 5.20
CA LYS A 124 -10.78 -10.32 4.75
C LYS A 124 -11.28 -9.65 3.49
N ASN A 125 -11.43 -10.48 2.46
CA ASN A 125 -11.92 -10.20 1.11
C ASN A 125 -10.86 -9.59 0.18
N THR A 126 -10.21 -10.48 -0.58
CA THR A 126 -9.74 -10.18 -1.94
C THR A 126 -10.95 -9.79 -2.77
N PRO A 127 -11.06 -8.56 -3.28
CA PRO A 127 -12.14 -8.20 -4.18
C PRO A 127 -11.97 -9.00 -5.48
N GLU A 128 -13.04 -9.66 -5.93
CA GLU A 128 -13.18 -9.92 -7.36
C GLU A 128 -13.10 -8.55 -8.05
N CYS A 129 -12.18 -8.40 -8.99
CA CYS A 129 -12.09 -7.20 -9.82
C CYS A 129 -13.37 -7.12 -10.65
N VAL A 130 -14.35 -6.37 -10.17
CA VAL A 130 -15.53 -6.01 -10.95
C VAL A 130 -15.15 -4.76 -11.71
N ASP A 131 -14.64 -4.94 -12.93
CA ASP A 131 -14.41 -3.85 -13.86
C ASP A 131 -15.77 -3.18 -14.14
N LYS A 132 -15.90 -1.91 -13.76
CA LYS A 132 -17.00 -1.04 -14.20
C LYS A 132 -16.46 -0.05 -15.23
N PRO A 133 -17.26 0.28 -16.26
CA PRO A 133 -16.78 1.01 -17.42
C PRO A 133 -16.68 2.50 -17.09
N HIS A 134 -15.46 3.02 -17.07
CA HIS A 134 -15.17 4.39 -17.42
C HIS A 134 -14.07 4.34 -18.48
N ASP A 135 -14.37 4.88 -19.67
CA ASP A 135 -13.47 5.13 -20.79
C ASP A 135 -12.46 4.03 -21.15
N ASN A 136 -12.97 2.94 -21.75
CA ASN A 136 -12.38 1.89 -22.60
C ASN A 136 -10.94 1.32 -22.41
N LEU A 137 -10.04 1.92 -21.64
CA LEU A 137 -8.67 1.47 -21.45
C LEU A 137 -8.45 0.98 -20.02
N SER A 138 -7.78 -0.16 -19.89
CA SER A 138 -7.45 -0.77 -18.61
C SER A 138 -6.40 0.04 -17.85
N PRO A 139 -6.50 0.17 -16.52
CA PRO A 139 -5.44 0.76 -15.72
C PRO A 139 -4.14 -0.04 -15.83
N ALA A 140 -3.01 0.65 -15.78
CA ALA A 140 -1.69 0.02 -15.73
C ALA A 140 -1.44 -0.65 -14.36
N TYR A 141 -0.22 -1.09 -14.12
CA TYR A 141 0.22 -1.64 -12.84
C TYR A 141 1.71 -1.40 -12.66
N ARG A 142 2.16 -1.58 -11.43
CA ARG A 142 3.56 -1.48 -11.03
C ARG A 142 3.97 -2.67 -10.17
N PHE A 143 5.26 -2.95 -10.14
CA PHE A 143 5.86 -3.88 -9.20
C PHE A 143 6.35 -3.13 -7.97
N ASN A 144 6.39 -3.82 -6.84
CA ASN A 144 6.98 -3.36 -5.60
C ASN A 144 7.88 -4.45 -5.06
N LEU A 145 9.10 -4.06 -4.69
CA LEU A 145 10.12 -4.91 -4.13
C LEU A 145 10.43 -4.46 -2.71
N ASP A 146 10.54 -5.42 -1.80
CA ASP A 146 10.99 -5.20 -0.43
C ASP A 146 11.81 -6.40 0.06
N ASN A 147 12.52 -6.23 1.17
CA ASN A 147 13.39 -7.24 1.74
C ASN A 147 12.67 -8.08 2.80
N LEU A 148 12.88 -9.39 2.73
CA LEU A 148 12.55 -10.31 3.81
C LEU A 148 13.83 -10.83 4.45
N ASP A 149 14.18 -10.20 5.57
CA ASP A 149 15.34 -10.56 6.37
C ASP A 149 15.01 -11.50 7.52
N PHE A 150 15.78 -12.56 7.66
CA PHE A 150 15.73 -13.41 8.84
C PHE A 150 17.09 -13.94 9.24
N HIS A 151 17.31 -13.97 10.56
CA HIS A 151 18.57 -14.38 11.14
C HIS A 151 18.47 -15.82 11.67
N LEU A 152 19.17 -16.73 11.01
CA LEU A 152 19.31 -18.11 11.42
C LEU A 152 20.45 -18.22 12.43
N LYS A 153 20.09 -18.48 13.69
CA LYS A 153 21.05 -18.71 14.78
C LYS A 153 21.32 -20.20 14.90
N VAL A 154 22.59 -20.58 14.82
CA VAL A 154 23.01 -21.93 15.18
C VAL A 154 23.24 -22.00 16.69
N ARG A 155 22.96 -23.16 17.30
CA ARG A 155 23.15 -23.37 18.74
C ARG A 155 24.63 -23.28 19.11
N ASP A 156 25.46 -24.02 18.38
CA ASP A 156 26.89 -24.10 18.57
C ASP A 156 27.56 -23.62 17.28
N ILE A 157 28.25 -22.48 17.36
CA ILE A 157 28.96 -21.90 16.21
C ILE A 157 30.23 -22.72 15.97
N THR A 158 30.39 -23.23 14.76
CA THR A 158 31.59 -23.96 14.31
C THR A 158 32.12 -23.33 13.04
N GLN A 159 33.36 -23.66 12.62
CA GLN A 159 33.94 -23.12 11.38
C GLN A 159 33.00 -23.30 10.17
N ASP A 160 32.33 -24.45 10.06
CA ASP A 160 31.45 -24.77 8.93
C ASP A 160 29.99 -24.35 9.16
N HIS A 161 29.61 -24.03 10.39
CA HIS A 161 28.24 -23.64 10.75
C HIS A 161 28.25 -22.33 11.53
N GLN A 162 28.01 -21.24 10.79
CA GLN A 162 27.91 -19.89 11.32
C GLN A 162 26.46 -19.43 11.38
N ASN A 163 26.19 -18.38 12.16
CA ASN A 163 24.93 -17.66 12.05
C ASN A 163 24.82 -17.06 10.65
N MET A 164 23.62 -17.11 10.07
CA MET A 164 23.38 -16.59 8.73
C MET A 164 22.26 -15.56 8.77
N LEU A 165 22.49 -14.40 8.15
CA LEU A 165 21.42 -13.52 7.74
C LEU A 165 20.99 -13.95 6.34
N LYS A 166 19.72 -14.31 6.18
CA LYS A 166 19.09 -14.53 4.88
C LYS A 166 18.39 -13.24 4.48
N HIS A 167 18.72 -12.77 3.28
CA HIS A 167 18.20 -11.56 2.66
C HIS A 167 17.45 -11.99 1.40
N TYR A 168 16.14 -12.14 1.50
CA TYR A 168 15.28 -12.57 0.40
C TYR A 168 14.49 -11.41 -0.17
N VAL A 169 14.10 -11.52 -1.44
CA VAL A 169 13.33 -10.50 -2.13
C VAL A 169 11.85 -10.85 -2.09
N GLN A 170 11.03 -9.98 -1.52
CA GLN A 170 9.57 -10.04 -1.59
C GLN A 170 9.07 -9.18 -2.75
N LEU A 171 8.16 -9.73 -3.56
CA LEU A 171 7.58 -9.05 -4.71
C LEU A 171 6.06 -8.93 -4.59
N MET A 172 5.55 -7.78 -5.02
CA MET A 172 4.13 -7.51 -5.15
C MET A 172 3.86 -6.80 -6.49
N ALA A 173 2.69 -7.01 -7.07
CA ALA A 173 2.16 -6.17 -8.14
C ALA A 173 0.98 -5.35 -7.61
N VAL A 174 0.91 -4.08 -7.98
CA VAL A 174 -0.14 -3.16 -7.57
C VAL A 174 -0.83 -2.64 -8.83
N LYS A 175 -2.14 -2.86 -8.94
CA LYS A 175 -2.94 -2.30 -10.05
C LYS A 175 -3.08 -0.80 -9.83
N ASP A 176 -2.79 0.00 -10.85
CA ASP A 176 -3.08 1.42 -10.83
C ASP A 176 -4.58 1.66 -10.86
N ARG A 177 -5.01 2.80 -10.35
CA ARG A 177 -6.44 3.16 -10.27
C ARG A 177 -6.89 4.01 -11.46
N VAL A 178 -5.93 4.68 -12.09
CA VAL A 178 -6.16 5.64 -13.15
C VAL A 178 -5.28 5.23 -14.32
N ASN A 179 -5.88 5.16 -15.51
CA ASN A 179 -5.11 5.01 -16.73
C ASN A 179 -4.48 6.35 -17.10
N CYS A 180 -3.16 6.35 -17.26
CA CYS A 180 -2.37 7.52 -17.62
C CYS A 180 -1.73 7.41 -19.01
N GLU A 181 -2.17 6.49 -19.88
CA GLU A 181 -1.58 6.30 -21.22
C GLU A 181 -1.82 7.49 -22.15
N HIS A 182 -2.81 8.33 -21.85
CA HIS A 182 -3.06 9.58 -22.56
C HIS A 182 -2.00 10.66 -22.25
N LEU A 183 -1.21 10.48 -21.18
CA LEU A 183 -0.14 11.42 -20.84
C LEU A 183 1.04 11.24 -21.80
N PRO A 184 1.66 12.34 -22.26
CA PRO A 184 2.77 12.27 -23.19
C PRO A 184 4.01 11.66 -22.51
N ASP A 185 4.60 10.64 -23.14
CA ASP A 185 5.87 9.99 -22.74
C ASP A 185 7.00 10.22 -23.76
N THR A 186 6.81 11.19 -24.65
CA THR A 186 7.59 11.22 -25.90
C THR A 186 8.88 12.02 -25.83
N LEU A 187 9.02 13.00 -24.93
CA LEU A 187 10.20 13.88 -24.87
C LEU A 187 10.47 14.48 -23.49
N GLN A 188 11.75 14.77 -23.22
CA GLN A 188 12.17 15.65 -22.13
C GLN A 188 11.43 17.00 -22.22
N ILE A 189 10.83 17.44 -21.12
CA ILE A 189 10.04 18.68 -21.05
C ILE A 189 10.94 19.92 -21.24
N GLY A 190 12.24 19.79 -20.93
CA GLY A 190 13.26 20.83 -21.11
C GLY A 190 14.65 20.30 -20.79
N ASN A 191 15.68 21.13 -21.02
CA ASN A 191 17.06 20.84 -20.62
C ASN A 191 17.26 21.20 -19.15
N LEU A 192 17.67 20.24 -18.32
CA LEU A 192 17.89 20.43 -16.88
C LEU A 192 18.85 21.59 -16.57
N VAL A 193 19.82 21.86 -17.44
CA VAL A 193 20.79 22.96 -17.25
C VAL A 193 20.14 24.34 -17.38
N ASP A 194 19.03 24.42 -18.11
CA ASP A 194 18.32 25.67 -18.39
C ASP A 194 17.16 25.92 -17.41
N VAL A 195 16.80 24.94 -16.59
CA VAL A 195 15.73 25.07 -15.58
C VAL A 195 16.22 25.94 -14.42
N ALA A 196 15.49 27.01 -14.11
CA ALA A 196 15.88 27.92 -13.05
C ALA A 196 15.61 27.29 -11.66
N ASN A 197 16.50 27.51 -10.69
CA ASN A 197 16.37 26.92 -9.34
C ASN A 197 15.06 27.27 -8.64
N ASN A 198 14.46 28.42 -8.96
CA ASN A 198 13.18 28.85 -8.38
C ASN A 198 11.98 28.05 -8.90
N GLU A 199 12.09 27.33 -10.03
CA GLU A 199 11.04 26.44 -10.53
C GLU A 199 10.88 25.18 -9.65
N PHE A 200 11.92 24.82 -8.88
CA PHE A 200 11.87 23.71 -7.92
C PHE A 200 11.40 24.13 -6.52
N LEU A 201 11.20 25.44 -6.30
CA LEU A 201 10.75 25.97 -5.03
C LEU A 201 9.25 26.28 -5.10
N PRO A 202 8.49 26.09 -4.01
CA PRO A 202 7.09 26.48 -3.97
C PRO A 202 6.92 27.94 -4.38
N ASN A 203 6.08 28.18 -5.37
CA ASN A 203 5.73 29.51 -5.83
C ASN A 203 4.55 30.09 -5.01
N ALA A 204 4.09 31.29 -5.36
CA ALA A 204 3.01 31.95 -4.63
C ALA A 204 1.68 31.17 -4.71
N ASP A 205 1.41 30.51 -5.84
CA ASP A 205 0.21 29.71 -6.05
C ASP A 205 0.29 28.41 -5.24
N ASP A 206 1.45 27.76 -5.19
CA ASP A 206 1.67 26.57 -4.34
C ASP A 206 1.45 26.90 -2.86
N ILE A 207 1.96 28.04 -2.40
CA ILE A 207 1.77 28.52 -1.02
C ILE A 207 0.29 28.83 -0.75
N SER A 208 -0.41 29.42 -1.72
CA SER A 208 -1.85 29.69 -1.61
C SER A 208 -2.64 28.39 -1.52
N GLY A 209 -2.36 27.42 -2.40
CA GLY A 209 -2.99 26.09 -2.39
C GLY A 209 -2.75 25.34 -1.08
N LEU A 210 -1.50 25.32 -0.59
CA LEU A 210 -1.16 24.72 0.70
C LEU A 210 -1.93 25.38 1.84
N ARG A 211 -2.06 26.70 1.83
CA ARG A 211 -2.84 27.44 2.84
C ARG A 211 -4.31 27.06 2.79
N GLU A 212 -4.91 26.97 1.60
CA GLU A 212 -6.30 26.55 1.43
C GLU A 212 -6.53 25.14 1.97
N ASP A 213 -5.62 24.21 1.72
CA ASP A 213 -5.72 22.84 2.23
C ASP A 213 -5.57 22.77 3.75
N ILE A 214 -4.64 23.53 4.33
CA ILE A 214 -4.52 23.66 5.80
C ILE A 214 -5.82 24.23 6.40
N ILE A 215 -6.45 25.22 5.76
CA ILE A 215 -7.73 25.78 6.21
C ILE A 215 -8.82 24.70 6.22
N LYS A 216 -8.95 23.92 5.14
CA LYS A 216 -9.93 22.82 5.03
C LYS A 216 -9.69 21.75 6.09
N LEU A 217 -8.44 21.31 6.26
CA LEU A 217 -8.07 20.30 7.28
C LEU A 217 -8.35 20.80 8.70
N THR A 218 -7.99 22.06 8.99
CA THR A 218 -8.27 22.69 10.28
C THR A 218 -9.77 22.79 10.53
N ALA A 219 -10.55 23.25 9.56
CA ALA A 219 -12.00 23.34 9.69
C ALA A 219 -12.64 21.97 9.99
N THR A 220 -12.22 20.93 9.26
CA THR A 220 -12.65 19.54 9.51
C THR A 220 -12.33 19.08 10.92
N LEU A 221 -11.09 19.34 11.39
CA LEU A 221 -10.69 19.02 12.76
C LEU A 221 -11.58 19.70 13.79
N LEU A 222 -11.81 21.01 13.64
CA LEU A 222 -12.63 21.79 14.58
C LEU A 222 -14.07 21.29 14.64
N VAL A 223 -14.68 21.00 13.49
CA VAL A 223 -16.04 20.44 13.42
C VAL A 223 -16.13 19.03 14.00
N ASN A 224 -15.09 18.21 13.83
CA ASN A 224 -15.07 16.86 14.37
C ASN A 224 -14.95 16.84 15.90
N HIS A 225 -14.17 17.75 16.47
CA HIS A 225 -13.82 17.71 17.89
C HIS A 225 -14.58 18.71 18.77
N LEU A 226 -14.89 19.92 18.29
CA LEU A 226 -15.53 20.95 19.09
C LEU A 226 -17.03 21.00 18.82
N LYS A 227 -17.84 20.79 19.87
CA LYS A 227 -19.30 20.83 19.77
C LYS A 227 -19.80 22.18 19.22
N TYR A 228 -19.09 23.27 19.53
CA TYR A 228 -19.38 24.60 19.02
C TYR A 228 -19.46 24.68 17.49
N PHE A 229 -18.62 23.94 16.76
CA PHE A 229 -18.59 23.98 15.30
C PHE A 229 -19.45 22.91 14.63
N LYS A 230 -20.17 22.08 15.40
CA LYS A 230 -20.98 20.99 14.82
C LYS A 230 -22.07 21.43 13.87
N VAL A 231 -22.55 22.68 13.98
CA VAL A 231 -23.50 23.26 13.02
C VAL A 231 -22.98 23.25 11.58
N PHE A 232 -21.67 23.24 11.36
CA PHE A 232 -21.05 23.25 10.04
C PHE A 232 -20.79 21.85 9.46
N GLU A 233 -21.18 20.77 10.13
CA GLU A 233 -20.90 19.38 9.71
C GLU A 233 -21.36 19.08 8.28
N GLY A 234 -22.46 19.67 7.83
CA GLY A 234 -22.96 19.53 6.45
C GLY A 234 -22.17 20.29 5.37
N THR A 235 -21.27 21.19 5.75
CA THR A 235 -20.52 22.07 4.82
C THR A 235 -19.05 21.69 4.66
N ILE A 236 -18.56 20.79 5.51
CA ILE A 236 -17.15 20.42 5.55
C ILE A 236 -16.82 19.36 4.51
N VAL A 237 -15.73 19.60 3.78
CA VAL A 237 -15.09 18.62 2.91
C VAL A 237 -14.05 17.84 3.73
N GLN A 238 -14.31 16.56 4.00
CA GLN A 238 -13.40 15.72 4.82
C GLN A 238 -12.00 15.54 4.21
N HIS A 239 -11.92 15.48 2.88
CA HIS A 239 -10.66 15.31 2.14
C HIS A 239 -10.62 16.26 0.95
N PRO A 240 -9.51 17.01 0.73
CA PRO A 240 -9.34 17.81 -0.48
C PRO A 240 -9.68 16.98 -1.72
N GLN A 241 -10.70 17.41 -2.48
CA GLN A 241 -11.09 16.71 -3.69
C GLN A 241 -10.10 17.05 -4.80
N HIS A 242 -9.74 16.05 -5.58
CA HIS A 242 -8.91 16.15 -6.78
C HIS A 242 -9.56 15.36 -7.91
N THR A 243 -9.04 15.51 -9.14
CA THR A 243 -9.61 14.94 -10.37
C THR A 243 -9.98 13.46 -10.27
N PHE A 244 -9.16 12.68 -9.57
CA PHE A 244 -9.31 11.23 -9.44
C PHE A 244 -9.78 10.78 -8.05
N SER A 245 -10.45 11.66 -7.29
CA SER A 245 -10.86 11.34 -5.91
C SER A 245 -11.84 10.16 -5.84
N LYS A 246 -12.62 9.89 -6.88
CA LYS A 246 -13.54 8.75 -6.91
C LYS A 246 -12.77 7.43 -6.98
N GLU A 247 -11.79 7.36 -7.87
CA GLU A 247 -10.92 6.22 -8.12
C GLU A 247 -9.98 5.99 -6.93
N MET A 248 -9.41 7.06 -6.36
CA MET A 248 -8.49 6.99 -5.22
C MET A 248 -9.17 6.62 -3.89
N LYS A 249 -10.50 6.74 -3.78
CA LYS A 249 -11.28 6.30 -2.60
C LYS A 249 -11.46 4.78 -2.52
N GLU A 250 -11.30 4.04 -3.61
CA GLU A 250 -11.50 2.59 -3.63
C GLU A 250 -10.43 1.83 -2.83
N LYS A 251 -10.55 0.51 -2.68
CA LYS A 251 -9.51 -0.32 -2.03
C LYS A 251 -8.43 -0.69 -3.04
N SER A 252 -7.15 -0.55 -2.67
CA SER A 252 -6.04 -0.93 -3.56
C SER A 252 -6.06 -2.43 -3.88
N CYS A 253 -5.77 -2.78 -5.13
CA CYS A 253 -5.57 -4.16 -5.56
C CYS A 253 -4.08 -4.50 -5.53
N VAL A 254 -3.67 -5.34 -4.59
CA VAL A 254 -2.29 -5.78 -4.41
C VAL A 254 -2.23 -7.30 -4.57
N VAL A 255 -1.38 -7.77 -5.48
CA VAL A 255 -1.17 -9.18 -5.77
C VAL A 255 0.22 -9.58 -5.30
N PRO A 256 0.36 -10.49 -4.32
CA PRO A 256 1.67 -10.96 -3.88
C PRO A 256 2.25 -11.91 -4.92
N LEU A 257 3.40 -11.55 -5.52
CA LEU A 257 4.15 -12.40 -6.45
C LEU A 257 5.05 -13.42 -5.71
N GLY A 258 5.14 -13.29 -4.39
CA GLY A 258 5.81 -14.23 -3.51
C GLY A 258 7.21 -13.76 -3.07
N ILE A 259 7.96 -14.70 -2.53
CA ILE A 259 9.33 -14.46 -2.03
C ILE A 259 10.29 -15.24 -2.90
N LEU A 260 11.25 -14.52 -3.47
CA LEU A 260 12.38 -15.10 -4.19
C LEU A 260 13.54 -15.29 -3.21
N PRO A 261 14.14 -16.49 -3.11
CA PRO A 261 15.31 -16.74 -2.28
C PRO A 261 16.59 -16.19 -2.93
N LEU A 262 16.50 -14.94 -3.39
CA LEU A 262 17.51 -14.15 -4.07
C LEU A 262 17.80 -12.92 -3.21
N ASN A 263 19.04 -12.45 -3.27
CA ASN A 263 19.54 -11.33 -2.52
C ASN A 263 19.80 -10.13 -3.46
N GLU A 264 18.99 -9.09 -3.35
CA GLU A 264 19.10 -7.88 -4.16
C GLU A 264 20.47 -7.19 -4.05
N ASN A 265 21.24 -7.42 -2.97
CA ASN A 265 22.59 -6.87 -2.83
C ASN A 265 23.61 -7.51 -3.78
N LYS A 266 23.28 -8.64 -4.41
CA LYS A 266 24.11 -9.27 -5.43
C LYS A 266 23.54 -8.96 -6.80
N THR A 267 24.29 -8.23 -7.62
CA THR A 267 23.87 -7.84 -8.98
C THR A 267 23.41 -9.03 -9.82
N SER A 268 24.09 -10.18 -9.75
CA SER A 268 23.68 -11.39 -10.48
C SER A 268 22.30 -11.91 -10.07
N GLU A 269 22.01 -11.92 -8.77
CA GLU A 269 20.71 -12.38 -8.26
C GLU A 269 19.63 -11.31 -8.52
N MET A 270 20.00 -10.02 -8.56
CA MET A 270 19.09 -8.94 -8.96
C MET A 270 18.72 -8.99 -10.45
N ILE A 271 19.65 -9.41 -11.31
CA ILE A 271 19.36 -9.74 -12.72
C ILE A 271 18.32 -10.87 -12.80
N ASP A 272 18.44 -11.90 -11.96
CA ASP A 272 17.47 -13.00 -11.92
C ASP A 272 16.09 -12.53 -11.43
N VAL A 273 16.03 -11.55 -10.51
CA VAL A 273 14.77 -10.89 -10.10
C VAL A 273 14.12 -10.17 -11.29
N LEU A 274 14.88 -9.38 -12.05
CA LEU A 274 14.36 -8.67 -13.23
C LEU A 274 13.87 -9.65 -14.32
N LYS A 275 14.62 -10.72 -14.58
CA LYS A 275 14.19 -11.79 -15.49
C LYS A 275 12.91 -12.48 -15.01
N TYR A 276 12.73 -12.65 -13.70
CA TYR A 276 11.48 -13.17 -13.17
C TYR A 276 10.30 -12.23 -13.46
N LEU A 277 10.50 -10.91 -13.32
CA LEU A 277 9.47 -9.90 -13.58
C LEU A 277 9.10 -9.76 -15.07
N HIS A 278 10.02 -10.02 -15.99
CA HIS A 278 9.76 -9.96 -17.45
C HIS A 278 8.56 -10.78 -17.91
N LYS A 279 8.25 -11.89 -17.24
CA LYS A 279 7.05 -12.71 -17.50
C LYS A 279 5.77 -11.89 -17.48
N PHE A 280 5.77 -10.83 -16.67
CA PHE A 280 4.66 -9.92 -16.44
C PHE A 280 4.85 -8.59 -17.14
N VAL A 281 5.80 -8.45 -18.07
CA VAL A 281 6.00 -7.23 -18.85
C VAL A 281 5.27 -7.37 -20.20
N PRO A 282 4.42 -6.41 -20.58
CA PRO A 282 3.76 -6.41 -21.90
C PRO A 282 4.77 -6.35 -23.04
N GLY A 283 4.60 -7.21 -24.05
CA GLY A 283 5.51 -7.27 -25.21
C GLY A 283 6.86 -7.95 -24.94
N HIS A 284 7.07 -8.54 -23.76
CA HIS A 284 8.22 -9.43 -23.52
C HIS A 284 8.11 -10.71 -24.35
N ARG A 285 9.21 -11.07 -25.04
CA ARG A 285 9.33 -12.29 -25.85
C ARG A 285 10.14 -13.35 -25.13
N GLU A 286 9.70 -14.59 -25.25
CA GLU A 286 10.44 -15.75 -24.73
C GLU A 286 11.65 -16.09 -25.62
N GLU A 287 12.65 -16.80 -25.10
CA GLU A 287 13.90 -17.12 -25.84
C GLU A 287 13.64 -17.78 -27.21
N GLU A 288 12.65 -18.66 -27.29
CA GLU A 288 12.25 -19.34 -28.54
C GLU A 288 11.74 -18.36 -29.60
N GLU A 289 11.04 -17.29 -29.19
CA GLU A 289 10.53 -16.24 -30.08
C GLU A 289 11.65 -15.31 -30.55
N ILE A 290 12.64 -15.05 -29.68
CA ILE A 290 13.80 -14.20 -30.00
C ILE A 290 14.67 -14.85 -31.08
N MET A 291 14.90 -16.17 -31.02
CA MET A 291 15.75 -16.89 -31.97
C MET A 291 15.10 -17.08 -33.35
N ASN A 292 13.78 -16.96 -33.46
CA ASN A 292 13.07 -17.09 -34.72
C ASN A 292 13.08 -15.75 -35.47
N GLU A 293 14.15 -15.52 -36.25
CA GLU A 293 14.43 -14.26 -36.98
C GLU A 293 13.32 -13.75 -37.91
N GLU A 294 12.34 -14.60 -38.29
CA GLU A 294 11.24 -14.22 -39.19
C GLU A 294 10.16 -13.35 -38.53
N ILE A 295 10.12 -13.26 -37.19
CA ILE A 295 9.17 -12.43 -36.43
C ILE A 295 9.85 -11.11 -36.02
N ARG A 296 10.47 -10.42 -36.97
CA ARG A 296 10.75 -8.98 -36.84
C ARG A 296 9.64 -8.20 -37.54
N ASP A 297 8.41 -8.42 -37.11
CA ASP A 297 7.35 -7.49 -37.45
C ASP A 297 7.51 -6.27 -36.53
N ASP A 298 7.99 -5.17 -37.12
CA ASP A 298 8.18 -3.85 -36.52
C ASP A 298 6.85 -3.25 -35.98
N THR A 299 5.74 -3.98 -36.13
CA THR A 299 4.42 -3.68 -35.55
C THR A 299 4.21 -4.27 -34.14
N SER A 300 5.16 -5.07 -33.63
CA SER A 300 5.15 -5.50 -32.23
C SER A 300 5.46 -4.27 -31.37
N ALA A 301 4.44 -3.67 -30.76
CA ALA A 301 4.61 -2.56 -29.83
C ALA A 301 5.73 -2.95 -28.83
N GLY A 302 6.84 -2.20 -28.87
CA GLY A 302 8.03 -2.50 -28.08
C GLY A 302 7.70 -2.75 -26.61
N MET A 303 8.56 -3.51 -25.94
CA MET A 303 8.35 -3.92 -24.56
C MET A 303 7.95 -2.72 -23.68
N ARG A 304 6.74 -2.75 -23.11
CA ARG A 304 6.23 -1.61 -22.33
C ARG A 304 6.97 -1.52 -21.02
N THR A 305 7.23 -0.30 -20.58
CA THR A 305 7.94 -0.05 -19.33
C THR A 305 7.00 -0.12 -18.14
N ILE A 306 7.27 -1.04 -17.21
CA ILE A 306 6.53 -1.20 -15.96
C ILE A 306 7.37 -0.67 -14.79
N PRO A 307 6.88 0.28 -13.98
CA PRO A 307 7.60 0.74 -12.79
C PRO A 307 7.82 -0.38 -11.78
N CYS A 308 9.01 -0.46 -11.19
CA CYS A 308 9.36 -1.31 -10.08
C CYS A 308 9.84 -0.44 -8.91
N GLY A 309 8.96 -0.31 -7.92
CA GLY A 309 9.15 0.46 -6.71
C GLY A 309 9.99 -0.26 -5.67
N GLY A 310 10.87 0.45 -4.99
CA GLY A 310 11.60 -0.02 -3.81
C GLY A 310 12.12 1.14 -2.98
N ASP A 311 12.84 0.85 -1.89
CA ASP A 311 13.58 1.91 -1.21
C ASP A 311 14.75 2.42 -2.08
N GLN A 312 15.44 3.46 -1.63
CA GLN A 312 16.52 4.07 -2.41
C GLN A 312 17.66 3.08 -2.71
N LEU A 313 17.93 2.14 -1.80
CA LEU A 313 18.97 1.14 -1.97
C LEU A 313 18.52 0.08 -2.99
N SER A 314 17.30 -0.44 -2.89
CA SER A 314 16.72 -1.35 -3.88
C SER A 314 16.71 -0.72 -5.28
N VAL A 315 16.42 0.58 -5.39
CA VAL A 315 16.49 1.32 -6.66
C VAL A 315 17.92 1.39 -7.21
N GLU A 316 18.92 1.61 -6.36
CA GLU A 316 20.33 1.54 -6.76
C GLU A 316 20.68 0.13 -7.28
N ARG A 317 20.18 -0.94 -6.63
CA ARG A 317 20.41 -2.33 -7.05
C ARG A 317 19.73 -2.65 -8.38
N LEU A 318 18.50 -2.20 -8.59
CA LEU A 318 17.80 -2.29 -9.89
C LEU A 318 18.62 -1.62 -11.00
N LYS A 319 19.03 -0.35 -10.79
CA LYS A 319 19.85 0.40 -11.75
C LYS A 319 21.20 -0.25 -12.02
N SER A 320 21.81 -0.85 -11.00
CA SER A 320 23.07 -1.60 -11.14
C SER A 320 22.89 -2.84 -12.02
N ALA A 321 21.76 -3.55 -11.88
CA ALA A 321 21.43 -4.70 -12.72
C ALA A 321 21.21 -4.30 -14.18
N HIS A 322 20.48 -3.21 -14.45
CA HIS A 322 20.36 -2.66 -15.81
C HIS A 322 21.72 -2.25 -16.38
N SER A 323 22.54 -1.55 -15.60
CA SER A 323 23.87 -1.10 -16.03
C SER A 323 24.78 -2.28 -16.38
N ALA A 324 24.69 -3.38 -15.62
CA ALA A 324 25.44 -4.61 -15.87
C ALA A 324 25.00 -5.37 -17.13
N ARG A 325 23.89 -4.96 -17.75
CA ARG A 325 23.27 -5.61 -18.91
C ARG A 325 23.07 -4.66 -20.09
N PHE A 326 23.52 -3.41 -19.96
CA PHE A 326 23.23 -2.33 -20.91
C PHE A 326 23.72 -2.60 -22.34
N ASP A 327 24.75 -3.43 -22.50
CA ASP A 327 25.36 -3.81 -23.78
C ASP A 327 24.73 -5.06 -24.43
N GLY A 328 23.61 -5.57 -23.91
CA GLY A 328 22.87 -6.68 -24.52
C GLY A 328 22.32 -6.37 -25.92
N ASP A 329 22.26 -7.38 -26.78
CA ASP A 329 21.85 -7.23 -28.17
C ASP A 329 20.33 -7.02 -28.29
N THR A 330 19.54 -7.60 -27.38
CA THR A 330 18.08 -7.47 -27.35
C THR A 330 17.55 -6.67 -26.16
N PRO A 331 16.34 -6.08 -26.24
CA PRO A 331 15.66 -5.46 -25.09
C PRO A 331 15.59 -6.39 -23.86
N GLU A 332 15.35 -7.68 -24.08
CA GLU A 332 15.26 -8.69 -23.03
C GLU A 332 16.64 -8.94 -22.40
N GLU A 333 17.70 -8.97 -23.19
CA GLU A 333 19.07 -9.10 -22.68
C GLU A 333 19.51 -7.87 -21.88
N ARG A 334 19.05 -6.68 -22.29
CA ARG A 334 19.28 -5.40 -21.60
C ARG A 334 18.41 -5.17 -20.37
N LEU A 335 17.50 -6.10 -20.09
CA LEU A 335 16.53 -5.97 -19.01
C LEU A 335 15.65 -4.72 -19.14
N GLU A 336 15.27 -4.36 -20.37
CA GLU A 336 14.31 -3.27 -20.60
C GLU A 336 12.91 -3.66 -20.07
N GLY A 337 11.93 -2.75 -20.18
CA GLY A 337 10.54 -3.07 -19.82
C GLY A 337 10.24 -3.04 -18.31
N VAL A 338 11.26 -2.86 -17.48
CA VAL A 338 11.14 -2.53 -16.06
C VAL A 338 11.93 -1.25 -15.79
N ILE A 339 11.33 -0.29 -15.08
CA ILE A 339 12.02 0.95 -14.67
C ILE A 339 12.02 1.10 -13.15
N ALA A 340 13.17 1.44 -12.58
CA ALA A 340 13.30 1.63 -11.14
C ALA A 340 12.60 2.92 -10.67
N MET A 341 11.81 2.81 -9.61
CA MET A 341 11.08 3.92 -8.99
C MET A 341 11.31 3.91 -7.47
N VAL A 342 11.51 5.08 -6.87
CA VAL A 342 11.62 5.19 -5.40
C VAL A 342 10.21 5.20 -4.81
N GLU A 343 10.00 4.45 -3.73
CA GLU A 343 8.76 4.47 -2.97
C GLU A 343 8.88 5.38 -1.73
N ASP A 344 7.80 6.10 -1.42
CA ASP A 344 7.84 7.25 -0.51
C ASP A 344 7.77 6.88 0.98
N PHE A 345 7.67 5.60 1.34
CA PHE A 345 7.52 5.22 2.75
C PHE A 345 8.72 5.66 3.59
N HIS A 346 9.94 5.44 3.09
CA HIS A 346 11.16 5.88 3.76
C HIS A 346 11.28 7.41 3.77
N GLU A 347 10.76 8.10 2.76
CA GLU A 347 10.68 9.57 2.78
C GLU A 347 9.77 10.06 3.92
N LYS A 348 8.58 9.47 4.08
CA LYS A 348 7.68 9.76 5.21
C LYS A 348 8.35 9.50 6.56
N MET A 349 9.08 8.39 6.68
CA MET A 349 9.86 8.10 7.89
C MET A 349 10.92 9.16 8.16
N ASN A 350 11.65 9.61 7.11
CA ASN A 350 12.69 10.63 7.25
C ASN A 350 12.11 11.99 7.65
N VAL A 351 10.97 12.39 7.08
CA VAL A 351 10.27 13.62 7.48
C VAL A 351 9.85 13.55 8.96
N LEU A 352 9.27 12.42 9.38
CA LEU A 352 8.91 12.21 10.78
C LEU A 352 10.14 12.20 11.70
N GLN A 353 11.26 11.62 11.26
CA GLN A 353 12.52 11.63 12.01
C GLN A 353 13.04 13.06 12.20
N VAL A 354 12.96 13.92 11.19
CA VAL A 354 13.32 15.35 11.31
C VAL A 354 12.44 16.07 12.34
N ILE A 355 11.14 15.79 12.37
CA ILE A 355 10.22 16.34 13.39
C ILE A 355 10.65 15.88 14.78
N MET A 356 10.89 14.57 14.97
CA MET A 356 11.31 14.01 16.25
C MET A 356 12.68 14.56 16.70
N ASP A 357 13.63 14.69 15.80
CA ASP A 357 14.95 15.24 16.15
C ASP A 357 14.88 16.70 16.59
N LYS A 358 13.96 17.48 16.00
CA LYS A 358 13.79 18.90 16.30
C LYS A 358 12.94 19.14 17.56
N PHE A 359 11.90 18.34 17.79
CA PHE A 359 10.87 18.65 18.79
C PHE A 359 10.76 17.61 19.92
N TYR A 360 11.43 16.45 19.82
CA TYR A 360 11.41 15.40 20.84
C TYR A 360 12.74 15.35 21.61
N ALA A 361 12.84 16.15 22.68
CA ALA A 361 13.98 16.15 23.58
C ALA A 361 13.62 15.50 24.92
N THR A 362 14.35 14.47 25.34
CA THR A 362 14.08 13.81 26.64
C THR A 362 14.31 14.72 27.83
N SER A 363 15.16 15.75 27.68
CA SER A 363 15.39 16.80 28.66
C SER A 363 14.16 17.68 28.89
N SER A 364 13.24 17.77 27.93
CA SER A 364 12.04 18.62 28.02
C SER A 364 10.91 17.97 28.83
N ALA A 365 11.18 16.91 29.59
CA ALA A 365 10.18 16.15 30.36
C ALA A 365 9.32 16.98 31.31
N ARG A 366 9.85 18.12 31.76
CA ARG A 366 9.18 19.05 32.68
C ARG A 366 8.68 20.32 31.98
N GLU A 367 8.93 20.45 30.68
CA GLU A 367 8.51 21.60 29.87
C GLU A 367 7.13 21.31 29.28
N GLN A 368 6.10 21.95 29.84
CA GLN A 368 4.72 21.75 29.45
C GLN A 368 4.50 22.05 27.96
N GLY A 369 3.77 21.17 27.28
CA GLY A 369 3.42 21.31 25.86
C GLY A 369 4.48 20.79 24.90
N THR A 370 5.65 20.35 25.38
CA THR A 370 6.64 19.70 24.51
C THR A 370 6.25 18.25 24.21
N LEU A 371 6.68 17.72 23.06
CA LEU A 371 6.36 16.34 22.64
C LEU A 371 6.72 15.31 23.72
N TYR A 372 7.91 15.41 24.33
CA TYR A 372 8.33 14.45 25.35
C TYR A 372 7.49 14.53 26.63
N GLN A 373 7.15 15.75 27.06
CA GLN A 373 6.30 15.95 28.23
C GLN A 373 4.88 15.41 27.99
N LEU A 374 4.27 15.72 26.85
CA LEU A 374 2.93 15.24 26.48
C LEU A 374 2.89 13.71 26.39
N ARG A 375 3.89 13.10 25.74
CA ARG A 375 4.06 11.64 25.68
C ARG A 375 4.02 11.01 27.07
N ASN A 376 4.70 11.62 28.05
CA ASN A 376 4.75 11.13 29.42
C ASN A 376 3.41 11.27 30.15
N VAL A 377 2.71 12.40 29.95
CA VAL A 377 1.38 12.64 30.54
C VAL A 377 0.36 11.61 30.08
N ILE A 378 0.32 11.31 28.77
CA ILE A 378 -0.60 10.31 28.21
C ILE A 378 -0.05 8.88 28.26
N ASN A 379 1.14 8.68 28.85
CA ASN A 379 1.80 7.39 29.04
C ASN A 379 1.97 6.56 27.74
N ARG A 380 2.23 7.20 26.60
CA ARG A 380 2.50 6.52 25.31
C ARG A 380 3.94 6.01 25.24
N ARG A 381 4.21 4.88 25.89
CA ARG A 381 5.58 4.39 26.11
C ARG A 381 6.32 3.91 24.87
N ASN A 382 5.59 3.49 23.85
CA ASN A 382 6.11 3.03 22.57
C ASN A 382 6.55 4.16 21.63
N VAL A 383 6.23 5.42 21.94
CA VAL A 383 6.76 6.58 21.21
C VAL A 383 8.23 6.77 21.58
N VAL A 384 9.09 6.79 20.59
CA VAL A 384 10.55 6.80 20.72
C VAL A 384 11.16 7.84 19.78
N LYS A 385 12.41 8.24 20.05
CA LYS A 385 13.09 9.23 19.20
C LYS A 385 13.48 8.70 17.83
N THR A 386 13.78 7.40 17.74
CA THR A 386 14.23 6.75 16.52
C THR A 386 13.04 6.12 15.81
N VAL A 387 12.54 6.81 14.78
CA VAL A 387 11.27 6.51 14.09
C VAL A 387 11.25 5.12 13.46
N SER A 388 12.40 4.59 13.03
CA SER A 388 12.50 3.24 12.48
C SER A 388 12.20 2.11 13.48
N GLN A 389 12.14 2.40 14.77
CA GLN A 389 11.79 1.40 15.79
C GLN A 389 10.27 1.18 15.89
N ASP A 390 9.46 2.24 15.78
CA ASP A 390 7.99 2.15 15.82
C ASP A 390 7.33 3.35 15.10
N TYR A 391 7.45 3.37 13.76
CA TYR A 391 6.92 4.44 12.91
C TYR A 391 5.43 4.74 13.19
N HIS A 392 4.62 3.71 13.39
CA HIS A 392 3.18 3.90 13.59
C HIS A 392 2.85 4.55 14.94
N ALA A 393 3.58 4.19 16.00
CA ALA A 393 3.44 4.86 17.29
C ALA A 393 3.83 6.32 17.20
N ASP A 394 4.96 6.61 16.55
CA ASP A 394 5.48 7.97 16.45
C ASP A 394 4.60 8.85 15.54
N SER A 395 4.19 8.35 14.37
CA SER A 395 3.29 9.07 13.44
C SER A 395 1.96 9.40 14.10
N SER A 396 1.29 8.39 14.68
CA SER A 396 0.00 8.60 15.33
C SER A 396 0.08 9.48 16.58
N PHE A 397 1.27 9.63 17.17
CA PHE A 397 1.48 10.56 18.28
C PHE A 397 1.64 11.99 17.80
N ILE A 398 2.37 12.21 16.70
CA ILE A 398 2.47 13.53 16.07
C ILE A 398 1.10 14.01 15.59
N ASP A 399 0.31 13.15 14.96
CA ASP A 399 -1.05 13.49 14.53
C ASP A 399 -1.90 13.94 15.73
N LEU A 400 -1.93 13.12 16.79
CA LEU A 400 -2.68 13.44 18.02
C LEU A 400 -2.26 14.76 18.66
N VAL A 401 -0.96 15.01 18.78
CA VAL A 401 -0.45 16.24 19.41
C VAL A 401 -0.76 17.46 18.55
N THR A 402 -0.64 17.32 17.22
CA THR A 402 -1.01 18.37 16.27
C THR A 402 -2.48 18.74 16.42
N ASP A 403 -3.37 17.74 16.43
CA ASP A 403 -4.80 17.92 16.63
C ASP A 403 -5.10 18.65 17.95
N CYS A 404 -4.49 18.20 19.05
CA CYS A 404 -4.66 18.81 20.36
C CYS A 404 -4.19 20.28 20.40
N HIS A 405 -3.07 20.61 19.75
CA HIS A 405 -2.60 21.99 19.68
C HIS A 405 -3.53 22.89 18.87
N VAL A 406 -4.03 22.41 17.73
CA VAL A 406 -4.98 23.17 16.91
C VAL A 406 -6.30 23.39 17.67
N ILE A 407 -6.82 22.35 18.32
CA ILE A 407 -8.04 22.45 19.17
C ILE A 407 -7.82 23.44 20.31
N THR A 408 -6.68 23.37 21.01
CA THR A 408 -6.38 24.26 22.13
C THR A 408 -6.29 25.72 21.68
N ALA A 409 -5.61 25.98 20.56
CA ALA A 409 -5.51 27.32 19.97
C ALA A 409 -6.89 27.87 19.56
N ALA A 410 -7.76 27.03 19.00
CA ALA A 410 -9.12 27.42 18.67
C ALA A 410 -9.95 27.71 19.92
N MET A 411 -9.89 26.86 20.94
CA MET A 411 -10.58 27.10 22.22
C MET A 411 -10.15 28.42 22.86
N GLU A 412 -8.86 28.73 22.85
CA GLU A 412 -8.35 30.02 23.33
C GLU A 412 -8.88 31.19 22.49
N HIS A 413 -8.81 31.09 21.16
CA HIS A 413 -9.27 32.14 20.25
C HIS A 413 -10.77 32.44 20.39
N PHE A 414 -11.60 31.40 20.50
CA PHE A 414 -13.06 31.51 20.63
C PHE A 414 -13.54 31.63 22.08
N ASN A 415 -12.62 31.62 23.06
CA ASN A 415 -12.91 31.64 24.50
C ASN A 415 -13.84 30.49 24.94
N LEU A 416 -13.55 29.27 24.49
CA LEU A 416 -14.25 28.06 24.89
C LEU A 416 -13.55 27.44 26.11
N GLU A 417 -14.29 27.20 27.20
CA GLU A 417 -13.74 26.59 28.41
C GLU A 417 -13.53 25.08 28.26
N GLU A 418 -14.44 24.40 27.57
CA GLU A 418 -14.40 22.96 27.33
C GLU A 418 -14.68 22.63 25.86
N VAL A 419 -14.25 21.45 25.43
CA VAL A 419 -14.50 20.91 24.08
C VAL A 419 -16.00 20.81 23.77
N ASN A 420 -16.82 20.62 24.81
CA ASN A 420 -18.28 20.52 24.74
C ASN A 420 -19.00 21.85 24.95
N SER A 421 -18.26 22.95 25.16
CA SER A 421 -18.86 24.28 25.33
C SER A 421 -19.70 24.64 24.10
N THR A 422 -20.87 25.21 24.36
CA THR A 422 -21.73 25.86 23.37
C THR A 422 -21.69 27.37 23.64
N SER A 423 -21.87 28.22 22.63
CA SER A 423 -21.93 29.68 22.85
C SER A 423 -23.01 30.32 22.01
N ASP A 424 -23.69 31.30 22.61
CA ASP A 424 -24.74 32.15 22.00
C ASP A 424 -24.18 33.17 20.99
N ARG A 425 -22.86 33.15 20.71
CA ARG A 425 -22.20 34.02 19.72
C ARG A 425 -22.31 33.53 18.28
N ILE A 426 -22.83 32.32 18.06
CA ILE A 426 -23.26 31.92 16.73
C ILE A 426 -24.52 32.74 16.44
N PRO A 427 -24.56 33.60 15.42
CA PRO A 427 -25.80 34.27 15.02
C PRO A 427 -26.90 33.22 14.88
N ALA A 428 -28.07 33.46 15.48
CA ALA A 428 -29.20 32.52 15.45
C ALA A 428 -29.62 32.11 14.03
N ASP A 429 -29.20 32.88 13.03
CA ASP A 429 -29.52 32.73 11.62
C ASP A 429 -28.51 31.85 10.84
N ILE A 430 -27.47 31.30 11.50
CA ILE A 430 -26.52 30.37 10.83
C ILE A 430 -27.12 28.97 10.64
N GLU A 431 -28.01 28.52 11.52
CA GLU A 431 -28.71 27.24 11.34
C GLU A 431 -29.67 27.25 10.11
N THR A 432 -30.03 28.45 9.64
CA THR A 432 -30.90 28.69 8.48
C THR A 432 -30.17 29.26 7.27
N ALA A 433 -28.84 29.41 7.33
CA ALA A 433 -28.06 29.88 6.20
C ALA A 433 -28.01 28.78 5.12
N ASP A 434 -28.65 29.05 3.98
CA ASP A 434 -28.61 28.16 2.82
C ASP A 434 -27.16 27.82 2.47
N VAL A 435 -26.85 26.52 2.45
CA VAL A 435 -25.61 26.01 1.88
C VAL A 435 -25.67 26.33 0.39
N PRO A 436 -24.75 27.14 -0.17
CA PRO A 436 -24.70 27.31 -1.62
C PRO A 436 -24.46 25.92 -2.22
N THR A 437 -25.43 25.45 -3.01
CA THR A 437 -25.34 24.21 -3.78
C THR A 437 -24.15 24.22 -4.71
#